data_AF-J4NTV5-F1
#
_entry.id   AF-J4NTV5-F1
#
_cell.length_a   1.000
_cell.length_b   1.000
_cell.length_c   1.000
_cell.angle_alpha   90.00
_cell.angle_beta   90.00
_cell.angle_gamma   90.00
#
_symmetry.space_group_name_H-M   'P 1'
#
loop_
_entity.id
_entity.type
_entity.pdbx_description
1 polymer ?
#
loop_
_entity_poly.entity_id
_entity_poly.type
_entity_poly.pdbx_seq_one_letter_code
_entity_poly.pdbx_strand_id
1 'polypeptide(L)' 'MALFQIGELSKRISEDFKSAHTELPWSEMRGMRNLFAHEYESVNKNLLWETITKDIPTLYQQLQKIRK' A
#
# COMPACT_ATOMS: atom_id res chain seq x y z
N MET A 1 0.89 -0.82 14.08
CA MET A 1 1.31 -1.60 12.89
C MET A 1 1.40 -0.65 11.68
N ALA A 2 2.59 -0.38 11.13
CA ALA A 2 2.78 0.64 10.08
C ALA A 2 2.11 0.26 8.74
N LEU A 3 2.22 -1.01 8.35
CA LEU A 3 1.68 -1.55 7.09
C LEU A 3 0.15 -1.48 6.98
N PHE A 4 -0.53 -1.71 8.11
CA PHE A 4 -1.98 -1.55 8.22
C PHE A 4 -2.43 -0.10 7.96
N GLN A 5 -1.66 0.89 8.44
CA GLN A 5 -2.01 2.30 8.30
C GLN A 5 -1.95 2.78 6.85
N ILE A 6 -1.06 2.23 6.04
CA ILE A 6 -1.00 2.54 4.60
C ILE A 6 -2.35 2.22 3.93
N GLY A 7 -2.91 1.04 4.23
CA GLY A 7 -4.20 0.63 3.68
C GLY A 7 -5.41 1.38 4.25
N GLU A 8 -5.40 1.73 5.53
CA GLU A 8 -6.50 2.53 6.11
C GLU A 8 -6.49 3.98 5.62
N LEU A 9 -5.31 4.60 5.49
CA LEU A 9 -5.20 5.99 5.04
C LEU A 9 -5.44 6.14 3.53
N SER A 10 -5.06 5.14 2.71
CA SER A 10 -5.32 5.19 1.26
C SER A 10 -6.81 5.26 0.92
N LYS A 11 -7.69 4.72 1.78
CA LYS A 11 -9.15 4.82 1.62
C LYS A 11 -9.68 6.24 1.72
N ARG A 12 -8.97 7.15 2.40
CA ARG A 12 -9.39 8.54 2.60
C ARG A 12 -9.06 9.44 1.41
N ILE A 13 -8.28 8.95 0.46
CA ILE A 13 -7.94 9.68 -0.77
C ILE A 13 -9.15 9.69 -1.71
N SER A 14 -9.42 10.82 -2.37
CA SER A 14 -10.57 10.96 -3.27
C SER A 14 -10.46 10.04 -4.49
N GLU A 15 -11.60 9.63 -5.04
CA GLU A 15 -11.64 8.81 -6.25
C GLU A 15 -11.10 9.55 -7.48
N ASP A 16 -11.29 10.87 -7.56
CA ASP A 16 -10.70 11.70 -8.62
C ASP A 16 -9.17 11.62 -8.62
N PHE A 17 -8.55 11.72 -7.43
CA PHE A 17 -7.10 11.62 -7.31
C PHE A 17 -6.60 10.22 -7.65
N LYS A 18 -7.30 9.17 -7.19
CA LYS A 18 -6.96 7.78 -7.54
C LYS A 18 -7.07 7.52 -9.03
N SER A 19 -8.10 8.08 -9.67
CA SER A 19 -8.34 7.96 -11.13
C SER A 19 -7.32 8.73 -11.95
N ALA A 20 -6.81 9.86 -11.43
CA ALA A 20 -5.73 10.61 -12.05
C ALA A 20 -4.36 9.91 -11.90
N HIS A 21 -4.18 9.08 -10.88
CA HIS A 21 -2.92 8.42 -10.53
C HIS A 21 -3.04 6.88 -10.56
N THR A 22 -3.44 6.31 -11.70
CA THR A 22 -3.61 4.85 -11.85
C THR A 22 -2.30 4.06 -11.84
N GLU A 23 -1.16 4.75 -11.96
CA GLU A 23 0.18 4.18 -11.79
C GLU A 23 0.49 3.74 -10.35
N LEU A 24 -0.30 4.19 -9.36
CA LEU A 24 -0.16 3.80 -7.97
C LEU A 24 -0.97 2.53 -7.65
N PRO A 25 -0.44 1.64 -6.80
CA PRO A 25 -1.06 0.35 -6.46
C PRO A 25 -2.18 0.50 -5.41
N TRP A 26 -3.28 1.19 -5.78
CA TRP A 26 -4.38 1.50 -4.87
C TRP A 26 -5.08 0.27 -4.30
N SER A 27 -5.28 -0.75 -5.13
CA SER A 27 -5.94 -2.00 -4.75
C SER A 27 -5.11 -2.76 -3.71
N GLU A 28 -3.81 -2.86 -3.96
CA GLU A 28 -2.83 -3.54 -3.11
C GLU A 28 -2.71 -2.82 -1.76
N MET A 29 -2.61 -1.48 -1.77
CA MET A 29 -2.62 -0.69 -0.53
C MET A 29 -3.87 -0.98 0.30
N ARG A 30 -5.06 -1.00 -0.33
CA ARG A 30 -6.31 -1.37 0.36
C ARG A 30 -6.28 -2.81 0.88
N GLY A 31 -5.70 -3.73 0.11
CA GLY A 31 -5.53 -5.14 0.47
C GLY A 31 -4.64 -5.34 1.70
N MET A 32 -3.62 -4.51 1.90
CA MET A 32 -2.72 -4.61 3.07
C MET A 32 -3.48 -4.58 4.39
N ARG A 33 -4.50 -3.72 4.51
CA ARG A 33 -5.36 -3.66 5.71
C ARG A 33 -5.95 -5.03 6.04
N ASN A 34 -6.49 -5.72 5.04
CA ASN A 34 -7.16 -7.01 5.21
C ASN A 34 -6.16 -8.10 5.59
N LEU A 35 -5.00 -8.10 4.94
CA LEU A 35 -3.90 -9.02 5.22
C LEU A 35 -3.48 -8.98 6.70
N PHE A 36 -3.28 -7.77 7.25
CA PHE A 36 -2.86 -7.61 8.64
C PHE A 36 -3.99 -7.74 9.67
N ALA A 37 -5.25 -7.57 9.26
CA ALA A 37 -6.41 -7.67 10.15
C ALA A 37 -6.90 -9.11 10.35
N HIS A 38 -6.73 -9.97 9.34
CA HIS A 38 -7.39 -11.30 9.32
C HIS A 38 -6.45 -12.46 8.99
N GLU A 39 -5.35 -12.22 8.27
CA GLU A 39 -4.55 -13.29 7.66
C GLU A 39 -3.05 -13.19 8.01
N TYR A 40 -2.70 -12.39 9.02
CA TYR A 40 -1.30 -12.11 9.34
C TYR A 40 -0.52 -13.36 9.77
N GLU A 41 -1.15 -14.31 10.46
CA GLU A 41 -0.50 -15.56 10.88
C GLU A 41 -0.21 -16.50 9.72
N SER A 42 -1.05 -16.46 8.67
CA SER A 42 -0.92 -17.27 7.45
C SER A 42 -0.12 -16.56 6.35
N VAL A 43 0.35 -15.34 6.61
CA VAL A 43 1.08 -14.56 5.61
C VAL A 43 2.38 -15.23 5.22
N ASN A 44 2.63 -15.29 3.91
CA ASN A 44 3.92 -15.71 3.40
C ASN A 44 4.99 -14.68 3.80
N LYS A 45 5.89 -15.07 4.71
CA LYS A 45 6.94 -14.19 5.25
C LYS A 45 7.92 -13.69 4.18
N ASN A 46 8.17 -14.46 3.12
CA ASN A 46 9.02 -14.03 2.02
C ASN A 46 8.35 -12.91 1.22
N LEU A 47 7.04 -13.05 0.96
CA LEU A 47 6.25 -12.00 0.31
C LEU A 47 6.21 -10.73 1.18
N LEU A 48 5.99 -10.88 2.49
CA LEU A 48 6.01 -9.75 3.41
C LEU A 48 7.37 -9.02 3.40
N TRP A 49 8.47 -9.80 3.41
CA TRP A 49 9.82 -9.25 3.34
C TRP A 49 10.06 -8.48 2.04
N GLU A 50 9.62 -9.04 0.91
CA GLU A 50 9.69 -8.37 -0.39
C GLU A 50 8.88 -7.06 -0.41
N THR A 51 7.64 -7.08 0.10
CA THR A 51 6.82 -5.87 0.18
C THR A 51 7.46 -4.77 1.01
N ILE A 52 8.06 -5.12 2.16
CA ILE A 52 8.74 -4.14 3.02
C ILE A 52 10.00 -3.60 2.35
N THR A 53 10.78 -4.44 1.69
CA THR A 53 12.12 -4.08 1.19
C THR A 53 12.13 -3.55 -0.24
N LYS A 54 11.10 -3.82 -1.04
CA LYS A 54 11.03 -3.41 -2.46
C LYS A 54 9.80 -2.56 -2.76
N ASP A 55 8.60 -3.07 -2.46
CA ASP A 55 7.36 -2.44 -2.92
C ASP A 55 7.12 -1.10 -2.22
N ILE A 56 7.33 -1.04 -0.90
CA ILE A 56 7.13 0.21 -0.12
C ILE A 56 8.13 1.30 -0.51
N PRO A 57 9.44 1.04 -0.62
CA PRO A 57 10.37 2.04 -1.14
C PRO A 57 10.00 2.52 -2.55
N THR A 58 9.54 1.61 -3.42
CA THR A 58 9.09 1.97 -4.77
C THR A 58 7.87 2.88 -4.75
N LEU A 59 6.85 2.52 -3.96
CA LEU A 59 5.66 3.34 -3.74
C LEU A 59 6.02 4.74 -3.22
N TYR A 60 6.96 4.81 -2.26
CA TYR A 60 7.43 6.08 -1.72
C TYR A 60 8.05 6.97 -2.81
N GLN A 61 8.87 6.40 -3.70
CA GLN A 61 9.45 7.13 -4.84
C GLN A 61 8.38 7.61 -5.82
N GLN A 62 7.34 6.82 -6.09
CA GLN A 62 6.22 7.25 -6.94
C GLN A 62 5.47 8.42 -6.31
N LEU A 63 5.14 8.34 -5.01
CA LEU A 63 4.46 9.41 -4.27
C LEU A 63 5.28 10.71 -4.24
N GLN A 64 6.60 10.63 -4.12
CA GLN A 64 7.47 11.81 -4.17
C GLN A 64 7.42 12.55 -5.51
N LYS A 65 7.16 11.85 -6.62
CA LYS A 65 7.00 12.47 -7.95
C LYS A 65 5.70 13.24 -8.08
N ILE A 66 4.64 12.77 -7.41
CA ILE A 66 3.31 13.38 -7.44
C ILE A 66 3.21 14.58 -6.50
N ARG A 67 3.93 14.56 -5.36
CA ARG A 67 3.95 15.66 -4.37
C ARG A 67 4.64 16.94 -4.87
N LYS A 68 5.15 16.99 -6.10
CA LYS A 68 5.86 18.15 -6.62
C LYS A 68 4.93 19.25 -7.10
#